data_AF-A0A351Y900-F1
#
_entry.id   AF-A0A351Y900-F1
#
_cell.length_a   1.000
_cell.length_b   1.000
_cell.length_c   1.000
_cell.angle_alpha   90.00
_cell.angle_beta   90.00
_cell.angle_gamma   90.00
#
_symmetry.space_group_name_H-M   'P 1'
#
loop_
_entity.id
_entity.type
_entity.pdbx_description
1 polymer ?
#
loop_
_entity_poly.entity_id
_entity_poly.type
_entity_poly.pdbx_seq_one_letter_code
_entity_poly.pdbx_strand_id
1 'polypeptide(L)'
;MESGKEGKIIGERIKAARRKVALTQRDLHELTGISITQISSYENGNRNIGLRSLKKIADATKTTIDDLYCGGSEYKPITSSTNIGKLIVNCVTALFENGVITVLCKDENKYVKTGLGYFYQIGFDEYVDILDNLVKKLTDFEANKGDYPNPEDFKKQIIEAASKKINDRSWRQKKKATEVTPKNKIEGEQKD
;
A
#
# COMPACT_ATOMS: atom_id res chain seq x y z
N MET A 1 7.87 7.76 38.24
CA MET A 1 7.02 8.85 37.72
C MET A 1 6.71 8.72 36.22
N GLU A 2 6.89 7.53 35.62
CA GLU A 2 6.76 7.32 34.17
C GLU A 2 5.33 7.00 33.70
N SER A 3 4.47 6.49 34.59
CA SER A 3 3.11 6.04 34.23
C SER A 3 2.14 7.16 33.84
N GLY A 4 2.42 8.41 34.22
CA GLY A 4 1.55 9.56 33.90
C GLY A 4 1.66 10.04 32.45
N LYS A 5 2.80 9.82 31.79
CA LYS A 5 3.01 10.27 30.40
C LYS A 5 2.28 9.37 29.40
N GLU A 6 2.31 8.05 29.62
CA GLU A 6 1.69 7.06 28.73
C GLU A 6 0.16 7.22 28.70
N GLY A 7 -0.48 7.34 29.86
CA GLY A 7 -1.93 7.54 29.95
C GLY A 7 -2.41 8.82 29.24
N LYS A 8 -1.61 9.89 29.27
CA LYS A 8 -1.92 11.14 28.57
C LYS A 8 -1.90 10.98 27.05
N ILE A 9 -0.89 10.30 26.50
CA ILE A 9 -0.77 10.06 25.06
C ILE A 9 -1.93 9.19 24.56
N ILE A 10 -2.25 8.11 25.27
CA ILE A 10 -3.39 7.23 24.93
C ILE A 10 -4.71 8.00 25.02
N GLY A 11 -4.88 8.83 26.05
CA GLY A 11 -6.06 9.68 26.22
C GLY A 11 -6.27 10.66 25.06
N GLU A 12 -5.21 11.32 24.62
CA GLU A 12 -5.24 12.23 23.47
C GLU A 12 -5.63 11.49 22.17
N ARG A 13 -5.13 10.27 21.96
CA ARG A 13 -5.48 9.43 20.80
C ARG A 13 -6.95 9.01 20.83
N ILE A 14 -7.47 8.59 21.98
CA ILE A 14 -8.89 8.26 22.17
C ILE A 14 -9.76 9.48 21.81
N LYS A 15 -9.40 10.64 22.33
CA LYS A 15 -10.12 11.90 22.07
C LYS A 15 -10.09 12.27 20.59
N ALA A 16 -8.94 12.11 19.93
CA ALA A 16 -8.79 12.35 18.50
C ALA A 16 -9.62 11.37 17.65
N ALA A 17 -9.56 10.07 17.94
CA ALA A 17 -10.32 9.04 17.25
C ALA A 17 -11.83 9.29 17.35
N ARG A 18 -12.34 9.60 18.55
CA ARG A 18 -13.75 9.95 18.76
C ARG A 18 -14.18 11.16 17.94
N ARG A 19 -13.37 12.23 17.95
CA ARG A 19 -13.67 13.46 17.19
C ARG A 19 -13.62 13.23 15.68
N LYS A 20 -12.73 12.36 15.20
CA LYS A 20 -12.60 12.02 13.77
C LYS A 20 -13.87 11.39 13.19
N VAL A 21 -14.62 10.65 14.01
CA VAL A 21 -15.93 10.08 13.63
C VAL A 21 -17.11 10.94 14.11
N ALA A 22 -16.86 12.20 14.47
CA ALA A 22 -17.84 13.21 14.88
C ALA A 22 -18.69 12.84 16.12
N LEU A 23 -18.18 11.98 17.00
CA LEU A 23 -18.88 11.57 18.22
C LEU A 23 -18.63 12.54 19.38
N THR A 24 -19.64 12.83 20.18
CA THR A 24 -19.51 13.43 21.51
C THR A 24 -19.11 12.38 22.56
N GLN A 25 -18.69 12.80 23.75
CA GLN A 25 -18.45 11.85 24.85
C GLN A 25 -19.73 11.11 25.27
N ARG A 26 -20.90 11.73 25.09
CA ARG A 26 -22.20 11.12 25.33
C ARG A 26 -22.50 10.04 24.27
N ASP A 27 -22.23 10.32 23.01
CA ASP A 27 -22.43 9.33 21.94
C ASP A 27 -21.49 8.12 22.14
N LEU A 28 -20.24 8.37 22.54
CA LEU A 28 -19.30 7.29 22.87
C LEU A 28 -19.75 6.49 24.09
N HIS A 29 -20.38 7.13 25.08
CA HIS A 29 -21.01 6.44 26.21
C HIS A 29 -22.13 5.50 25.72
N GLU A 30 -23.03 6.00 24.88
CA GLU A 30 -24.16 5.23 24.33
C GLU A 30 -23.67 4.01 23.53
N LEU A 31 -22.56 4.14 22.80
CA LEU A 31 -21.99 3.04 22.00
C LEU A 31 -21.21 2.01 22.82
N THR A 32 -20.55 2.41 23.91
CA THR A 32 -19.60 1.54 24.64
C THR A 32 -20.13 1.04 26.00
N GLY A 33 -21.13 1.73 26.54
CA GLY A 33 -21.60 1.57 27.92
C GLY A 33 -20.58 2.05 28.98
N ILE A 34 -19.51 2.74 28.57
CA ILE A 34 -18.53 3.33 29.50
C ILE A 34 -19.11 4.67 29.97
N SER A 35 -19.12 4.93 31.28
CA SER A 35 -19.65 6.21 31.80
C SER A 35 -18.93 7.42 31.21
N ILE A 36 -19.67 8.52 31.02
CA ILE A 36 -19.11 9.79 30.51
C ILE A 36 -17.93 10.25 31.37
N THR A 37 -18.01 10.11 32.69
CA THR A 37 -16.93 10.44 33.62
C THR A 37 -15.68 9.60 33.39
N GLN A 38 -15.83 8.29 33.13
CA GLN A 38 -14.69 7.42 32.80
C GLN A 38 -14.08 7.79 31.45
N ILE A 39 -14.91 8.04 30.43
CA ILE A 39 -14.43 8.49 29.11
C ILE A 39 -13.62 9.78 29.25
N SER A 40 -14.13 10.78 29.98
CA SER A 40 -13.40 12.02 30.25
C SER A 40 -12.09 11.78 31.01
N SER A 41 -12.09 10.89 32.01
CA SER A 41 -10.88 10.53 32.75
C SER A 41 -9.83 9.85 31.87
N TYR A 42 -10.24 8.96 30.97
CA TYR A 42 -9.37 8.33 29.98
C TYR A 42 -8.81 9.36 28.99
N GLU A 43 -9.67 10.20 28.40
CA GLU A 43 -9.26 11.19 27.40
C GLU A 43 -8.29 12.26 27.93
N ASN A 44 -8.30 12.51 29.23
CA ASN A 44 -7.38 13.45 29.88
C ASN A 44 -6.15 12.76 30.51
N GLY A 45 -6.04 11.43 30.40
CA GLY A 45 -4.94 10.66 30.98
C GLY A 45 -4.96 10.57 32.51
N ASN A 46 -6.07 10.94 33.16
CA ASN A 46 -6.22 10.93 34.62
C ASN A 46 -6.41 9.52 35.19
N ARG A 47 -6.70 8.54 34.33
CA ARG A 47 -6.88 7.13 34.72
C ARG A 47 -6.33 6.23 33.62
N ASN A 48 -5.62 5.18 34.04
CA ASN A 48 -5.18 4.16 33.10
C ASN A 48 -6.37 3.35 32.55
N ILE A 49 -6.37 3.09 31.26
CA ILE A 49 -7.44 2.36 30.58
C ILE A 49 -7.10 0.88 30.47
N GLY A 50 -8.04 0.01 30.84
CA GLY A 50 -7.88 -1.43 30.67
C GLY A 50 -8.18 -1.86 29.22
N LEU A 51 -7.57 -2.96 28.79
CA LEU A 51 -7.71 -3.50 27.42
C LEU A 51 -9.18 -3.69 27.00
N ARG A 52 -10.06 -4.15 27.90
CA ARG A 52 -11.49 -4.34 27.62
C ARG A 52 -12.18 -3.02 27.25
N SER A 53 -11.91 -1.95 27.99
CA SER A 53 -12.48 -0.62 27.72
C SER A 53 -11.87 -0.03 26.45
N LEU A 54 -10.56 -0.20 26.25
CA LEU A 54 -9.85 0.25 25.07
C LEU A 54 -10.40 -0.41 23.79
N LYS A 55 -10.68 -1.72 23.84
CA LYS A 55 -11.32 -2.45 22.73
C LYS A 55 -12.69 -1.90 22.37
N LYS A 56 -13.55 -1.67 23.37
CA LYS A 56 -14.88 -1.07 23.15
C LYS A 56 -14.79 0.28 22.45
N ILE A 57 -13.84 1.13 22.87
CA ILE A 57 -13.62 2.44 22.27
C ILE A 57 -13.09 2.30 20.83
N ALA A 58 -12.15 1.39 20.58
CA ALA A 58 -11.65 1.10 19.23
C ALA A 58 -12.81 0.67 18.30
N ASP A 59 -13.64 -0.27 18.73
CA ASP A 59 -14.80 -0.73 17.97
C ASP A 59 -15.78 0.42 17.68
N ALA A 60 -16.09 1.26 18.68
CA ALA A 60 -17.00 2.40 18.52
C ALA A 60 -16.45 3.54 17.63
N THR A 61 -15.12 3.72 17.62
CA THR A 61 -14.46 4.77 16.82
C THR A 61 -13.95 4.27 15.48
N LYS A 62 -14.22 2.99 15.13
CA LYS A 62 -13.76 2.33 13.90
C LYS A 62 -12.22 2.39 13.75
N THR A 63 -11.51 2.20 14.85
CA THR A 63 -10.04 2.09 14.89
C THR A 63 -9.63 0.72 15.45
N THR A 64 -8.34 0.43 15.48
CA THR A 64 -7.79 -0.73 16.18
C THR A 64 -7.34 -0.38 17.60
N ILE A 65 -7.06 -1.39 18.42
CA ILE A 65 -6.46 -1.20 19.74
C ILE A 65 -5.05 -0.60 19.58
N ASP A 66 -4.28 -1.06 18.60
CA ASP A 66 -2.93 -0.55 18.29
C ASP A 66 -2.93 0.93 17.88
N ASP A 67 -3.92 1.38 17.12
CA ASP A 67 -4.08 2.81 16.77
C ASP A 67 -4.17 3.68 18.03
N LEU A 68 -4.86 3.18 19.06
CA LEU A 68 -5.07 3.91 20.31
C LEU A 68 -3.88 3.73 21.28
N TYR A 69 -3.34 2.51 21.38
CA TYR A 69 -2.30 2.16 22.37
C TYR A 69 -0.88 2.50 21.88
N CYS A 70 -0.51 2.01 20.70
CA CYS A 70 0.81 2.19 20.10
C CYS A 70 0.87 3.49 19.27
N GLY A 71 -0.28 4.01 18.86
CA GLY A 71 -0.41 5.23 18.05
C GLY A 71 -0.52 4.98 16.56
N GLY A 72 -0.69 3.70 16.19
CA GLY A 72 -0.50 3.24 14.83
C GLY A 72 0.93 3.55 14.36
N SER A 73 1.74 2.52 14.11
CA SER A 73 2.51 2.63 12.86
C SER A 73 1.48 2.85 11.75
N GLU A 74 1.81 3.55 10.68
CA GLU A 74 0.90 3.65 9.53
C GLU A 74 0.75 2.28 8.83
N TYR A 75 0.32 1.22 9.55
CA TYR A 75 -0.01 -0.07 9.02
C TYR A 75 -1.42 0.00 8.45
N LYS A 76 -1.49 0.67 7.30
CA LYS A 76 -2.59 0.49 6.37
C LYS A 76 -2.47 -0.92 5.79
N PRO A 77 -3.52 -1.76 5.84
CA PRO A 77 -3.57 -2.95 5.00
C PRO A 77 -3.27 -2.50 3.57
N ILE A 78 -2.44 -3.28 2.89
CA ILE A 78 -2.11 -3.15 1.46
C ILE A 78 -3.39 -2.72 0.68
N THR A 79 -4.55 -3.29 0.98
CA THR A 79 -5.81 -3.04 0.30
C THR A 79 -6.50 -1.67 0.52
N SER A 80 -6.01 -0.78 1.40
CA SER A 80 -6.71 0.48 1.73
C SER A 80 -6.20 1.72 0.98
N SER A 81 -5.25 1.60 0.07
CA SER A 81 -4.89 2.72 -0.80
C SER A 81 -5.94 2.89 -1.90
N THR A 82 -6.54 4.09 -1.99
CA THR A 82 -7.32 4.56 -3.15
C THR A 82 -6.54 4.53 -4.48
N ASN A 83 -5.23 4.24 -4.42
CA ASN A 83 -4.28 4.23 -5.52
C ASN A 83 -3.68 2.81 -5.69
N ILE A 84 -4.37 2.00 -6.50
CA ILE A 84 -4.00 0.61 -6.79
C ILE A 84 -2.59 0.48 -7.38
N GLY A 85 -2.10 1.47 -8.13
CA GLY A 85 -0.74 1.48 -8.67
C GLY A 85 0.32 1.56 -7.59
N LYS A 86 0.16 2.46 -6.62
CA LYS A 86 1.06 2.58 -5.47
C LYS A 86 1.08 1.29 -4.66
N LEU A 87 -0.06 0.61 -4.59
CA LEU A 87 -0.13 -0.65 -3.89
C LEU A 87 0.71 -1.75 -4.54
N ILE A 88 0.49 -1.94 -5.84
CA ILE A 88 1.20 -2.95 -6.63
C ILE A 88 2.70 -2.69 -6.58
N VAL A 89 3.11 -1.43 -6.75
CA VAL A 89 4.52 -1.04 -6.68
C VAL A 89 5.12 -1.34 -5.31
N ASN A 90 4.46 -0.94 -4.22
CA ASN A 90 4.97 -1.19 -2.86
C ASN A 90 5.11 -2.70 -2.57
N CYS A 91 4.17 -3.53 -3.01
CA CYS A 91 4.27 -4.98 -2.87
C CYS A 91 5.48 -5.53 -3.64
N VAL A 92 5.65 -5.12 -4.90
CA VAL A 92 6.76 -5.59 -5.73
C VAL A 92 8.11 -5.12 -5.16
N THR A 93 8.21 -3.85 -4.72
CA THR A 93 9.42 -3.32 -4.06
C THR A 93 9.75 -4.09 -2.79
N ALA A 94 8.77 -4.34 -1.92
CA ALA A 94 8.98 -5.10 -0.69
C ALA A 94 9.46 -6.54 -0.98
N LEU A 95 8.88 -7.21 -1.97
CA LEU A 95 9.32 -8.55 -2.38
C LEU A 95 10.76 -8.53 -2.92
N PHE A 96 11.15 -7.48 -3.64
CA PHE A 96 12.51 -7.33 -4.17
C PHE A 96 13.54 -7.07 -3.06
N GLU A 97 13.26 -6.12 -2.17
CA GLU A 97 14.15 -5.78 -1.05
C GLU A 97 14.36 -6.95 -0.08
N ASN A 98 13.38 -7.84 0.03
CA ASN A 98 13.47 -9.06 0.85
C ASN A 98 14.01 -10.27 0.06
N GLY A 99 14.49 -10.08 -1.17
CA GLY A 99 15.07 -11.15 -1.99
C GLY A 99 14.08 -12.22 -2.45
N VAL A 100 12.77 -11.98 -2.30
CA VAL A 100 11.71 -12.91 -2.72
C VAL A 100 11.55 -12.91 -4.24
N ILE A 101 11.80 -11.76 -4.87
CA ILE A 101 11.93 -11.62 -6.33
C ILE A 101 13.28 -10.97 -6.65
N THR A 102 13.89 -11.34 -7.77
CA THR A 102 15.22 -10.84 -8.19
C THR A 102 15.16 -10.25 -9.60
N VAL A 103 16.16 -9.43 -9.94
CA VAL A 103 16.35 -8.90 -11.31
C VAL A 103 17.07 -9.93 -12.15
N LEU A 104 16.65 -10.05 -13.41
CA LEU A 104 17.36 -10.81 -14.43
C LEU A 104 18.76 -10.24 -14.65
N CYS A 105 19.82 -11.02 -14.37
CA CYS A 105 21.12 -10.80 -15.00
C CYS A 105 21.11 -11.51 -16.37
N LYS A 106 21.70 -10.86 -17.38
CA LYS A 106 21.84 -11.42 -18.72
C LYS A 106 23.05 -12.36 -18.70
N ASP A 107 22.81 -13.66 -18.68
CA ASP A 107 23.83 -14.66 -18.97
C ASP A 107 23.56 -15.29 -20.35
N GLU A 108 24.64 -15.65 -21.04
CA GLU A 108 24.86 -15.73 -22.49
C GLU A 108 23.96 -16.73 -23.26
N ASN A 109 22.66 -16.44 -23.37
CA ASN A 109 21.61 -17.21 -24.09
C ASN A 109 20.72 -18.12 -23.22
N LYS A 110 20.52 -17.81 -21.93
CA LYS A 110 19.41 -18.44 -21.18
C LYS A 110 18.72 -17.44 -20.27
N TYR A 111 17.48 -17.08 -20.61
CA TYR A 111 16.57 -16.43 -19.68
C TYR A 111 16.25 -17.43 -18.55
N VAL A 112 16.97 -17.35 -17.43
CA VAL A 112 16.60 -18.11 -16.23
C VAL A 112 15.42 -17.40 -15.57
N LYS A 113 14.21 -17.94 -15.75
CA LYS A 113 12.96 -17.41 -15.19
C LYS A 113 12.82 -17.76 -13.72
N THR A 114 12.97 -16.78 -12.84
CA THR A 114 12.45 -16.88 -11.46
C THR A 114 11.96 -15.50 -11.01
N GLY A 115 10.65 -15.34 -10.82
CA GLY A 115 10.02 -14.09 -10.39
C GLY A 115 8.82 -13.70 -11.27
N LEU A 116 8.98 -12.67 -12.10
CA LEU A 116 7.89 -12.15 -12.95
C LEU A 116 7.80 -12.77 -14.36
N GLY A 117 8.84 -13.47 -14.79
CA GLY A 117 8.96 -14.07 -16.13
C GLY A 117 7.89 -15.12 -16.50
N TYR A 118 7.17 -15.64 -15.51
CA TYR A 118 6.03 -16.53 -15.71
C TYR A 118 4.76 -15.78 -16.15
N PHE A 119 4.60 -14.51 -15.78
CA PHE A 119 3.40 -13.73 -16.13
C PHE A 119 3.32 -13.35 -17.61
N TYR A 120 4.47 -13.34 -18.33
CA TYR A 120 4.49 -13.24 -19.80
C TYR A 120 3.81 -14.43 -20.49
N GLN A 121 3.74 -15.60 -19.84
CA GLN A 121 3.05 -16.77 -20.41
C GLN A 121 1.52 -16.71 -20.23
N ILE A 122 1.02 -15.78 -19.40
CA ILE A 122 -0.40 -15.64 -19.02
C ILE A 122 -0.97 -14.30 -19.54
N GLY A 123 -0.25 -13.58 -20.42
CA GLY A 123 -0.76 -12.42 -21.17
C GLY A 123 -0.77 -11.09 -20.42
N PHE A 124 0.07 -10.95 -19.37
CA PHE A 124 0.20 -9.72 -18.57
C PHE A 124 1.35 -8.79 -19.00
N ASP A 125 1.87 -8.97 -20.22
CA ASP A 125 3.14 -8.40 -20.72
C ASP A 125 3.37 -6.91 -20.38
N GLU A 126 2.37 -6.05 -20.56
CA GLU A 126 2.51 -4.60 -20.36
C GLU A 126 2.60 -4.18 -18.87
N TYR A 127 1.95 -4.92 -17.97
CA TYR A 127 2.17 -4.75 -16.52
C TYR A 127 3.58 -5.21 -16.16
N VAL A 128 4.02 -6.32 -16.74
CA VAL A 128 5.34 -6.89 -16.48
C VAL A 128 6.43 -5.94 -16.98
N ASP A 129 6.27 -5.29 -18.13
CA ASP A 129 7.22 -4.28 -18.64
C ASP A 129 7.39 -3.09 -17.68
N ILE A 130 6.28 -2.57 -17.13
CA ILE A 130 6.32 -1.44 -16.19
C ILE A 130 7.02 -1.86 -14.89
N LEU A 131 6.72 -3.06 -14.40
CA LEU A 131 7.29 -3.58 -13.16
C LEU A 131 8.76 -3.99 -13.34
N ASP A 132 9.14 -4.59 -14.46
CA ASP A 132 10.53 -4.91 -14.81
C ASP A 132 11.36 -3.64 -14.93
N ASN A 133 10.81 -2.58 -15.53
CA ASN A 133 11.49 -1.28 -15.61
C ASN A 133 11.68 -0.65 -14.23
N LEU A 134 10.65 -0.70 -13.38
CA LEU A 134 10.75 -0.26 -11.99
C LEU A 134 11.86 -1.01 -11.25
N VAL A 135 11.87 -2.33 -11.33
CA VAL A 135 12.82 -3.20 -10.66
C VAL A 135 14.26 -2.94 -11.14
N LYS A 136 14.46 -2.75 -12.45
CA LYS A 136 15.76 -2.32 -13.01
C LYS A 136 16.22 -0.99 -12.42
N LYS A 137 15.35 0.02 -12.41
CA LYS A 137 15.69 1.35 -11.86
C LYS A 137 16.01 1.33 -10.37
N LEU A 138 15.31 0.51 -9.59
CA LEU A 138 15.61 0.33 -8.17
C LEU A 138 16.97 -0.34 -7.97
N THR A 139 17.32 -1.28 -8.84
CA THR A 139 18.62 -1.97 -8.80
C THR A 139 19.76 -1.01 -9.15
N ASP A 140 19.60 -0.23 -10.21
CA ASP A 140 20.56 0.81 -10.58
C ASP A 140 20.72 1.86 -9.47
N PHE A 141 19.61 2.21 -8.79
CA PHE A 141 19.65 3.12 -7.64
C PHE A 141 20.43 2.55 -6.47
N GLU A 142 20.17 1.30 -6.06
CA GLU A 142 20.88 0.67 -4.93
C GLU A 142 22.38 0.51 -5.24
N ALA A 143 22.74 0.22 -6.50
CA ALA A 143 24.14 0.12 -6.94
C ALA A 143 24.89 1.46 -6.91
N ASN A 144 24.20 2.59 -7.11
CA ASN A 144 24.80 3.92 -7.23
C ASN A 144 24.31 4.89 -6.14
N LYS A 145 23.83 4.39 -5.00
CA LYS A 145 23.14 5.20 -3.96
C LYS A 145 23.97 6.39 -3.48
N GLY A 146 25.29 6.24 -3.44
CA GLY A 146 26.26 7.27 -3.00
C GLY A 146 26.39 8.48 -3.93
N ASP A 147 25.96 8.36 -5.19
CA ASP A 147 26.09 9.44 -6.18
C ASP A 147 24.88 10.38 -6.20
N TYR A 148 23.83 10.06 -5.43
CA TYR A 148 22.61 10.86 -5.37
C TYR A 148 22.64 11.83 -4.19
N PRO A 149 22.45 13.14 -4.41
CA PRO A 149 22.47 14.14 -3.33
C PRO A 149 21.28 14.01 -2.37
N ASN A 150 20.18 13.37 -2.80
CA ASN A 150 19.05 13.01 -1.95
C ASN A 150 18.47 11.66 -2.40
N PRO A 151 19.04 10.54 -1.92
CA PRO A 151 18.71 9.20 -2.41
C PRO A 151 17.26 8.79 -2.13
N GLU A 152 16.72 9.18 -0.97
CA GLU A 152 15.37 8.80 -0.56
C GLU A 152 14.29 9.50 -1.41
N ASP A 153 14.50 10.77 -1.77
CA ASP A 153 13.59 11.45 -2.70
C ASP A 153 13.67 10.89 -4.13
N PHE A 154 14.85 10.45 -4.57
CA PHE A 154 15.00 9.83 -5.88
C PHE A 154 14.31 8.46 -5.93
N LYS A 155 14.49 7.63 -4.89
CA LYS A 155 13.77 6.35 -4.73
C LYS A 155 12.25 6.56 -4.75
N LYS A 156 11.77 7.60 -4.05
CA LYS A 156 10.36 7.99 -4.05
C LYS A 156 9.85 8.41 -5.43
N GLN A 157 10.65 9.14 -6.21
CA GLN A 157 10.29 9.53 -7.58
C GLN A 157 10.16 8.34 -8.53
N ILE A 158 11.07 7.35 -8.42
CA ILE A 158 11.02 6.10 -9.20
C ILE A 158 9.69 5.36 -8.92
N ILE A 159 9.36 5.19 -7.64
CA ILE A 159 8.15 4.52 -7.17
C ILE A 159 6.87 5.24 -7.65
N GLU A 160 6.84 6.57 -7.52
CA GLU A 160 5.69 7.38 -7.93
C GLU A 160 5.48 7.36 -9.46
N ALA A 161 6.56 7.36 -10.24
CA ALA A 161 6.50 7.29 -11.70
C ALA A 161 5.91 5.95 -12.18
N ALA A 162 6.33 4.83 -11.60
CA ALA A 162 5.77 3.52 -11.91
C ALA A 162 4.28 3.43 -11.52
N SER A 163 3.95 3.94 -10.33
CA SER A 163 2.58 3.98 -9.82
C SER A 163 1.63 4.75 -10.75
N LYS A 164 2.07 5.92 -11.23
CA LYS A 164 1.30 6.74 -12.19
C LYS A 164 1.05 6.00 -13.50
N LYS A 165 2.06 5.32 -14.06
CA LYS A 165 1.92 4.54 -15.31
C LYS A 165 0.94 3.36 -15.17
N ILE A 166 0.94 2.70 -14.01
CA ILE A 166 -0.01 1.62 -13.71
C ILE A 166 -1.45 2.17 -13.60
N ASN A 167 -1.63 3.34 -12.98
CA ASN A 167 -2.94 3.97 -12.81
C ASN A 167 -3.52 4.56 -14.10
N ASP A 168 -2.67 5.12 -14.96
CA ASP A 168 -3.08 5.76 -16.21
C ASP A 168 -3.83 4.79 -17.14
N ARG A 169 -3.51 3.48 -17.10
CA ARG A 169 -4.18 2.39 -17.83
C ARG A 169 -4.36 2.62 -19.35
N SER A 170 -3.80 3.70 -19.93
CA SER A 170 -3.96 4.08 -21.34
C SER A 170 -3.39 3.03 -22.29
N TRP A 171 -2.34 2.35 -21.86
CA TRP A 171 -1.72 1.21 -22.53
C TRP A 171 -2.71 0.04 -22.71
N ARG A 172 -3.68 -0.13 -21.79
CA ARG A 172 -4.71 -1.18 -21.86
C ARG A 172 -5.74 -0.96 -22.97
N GLN A 173 -5.93 0.29 -23.38
CA GLN A 173 -6.82 0.66 -24.50
C GLN A 173 -6.13 0.46 -25.85
N LYS A 174 -4.81 0.66 -25.93
CA LYS A 174 -4.01 0.45 -27.15
C LYS A 174 -4.01 -1.03 -27.57
N LYS A 175 -3.97 -1.97 -26.61
CA LYS A 175 -4.06 -3.42 -26.87
C LYS A 175 -5.40 -3.86 -27.45
N LYS A 176 -6.52 -3.31 -26.96
CA LYS A 176 -7.85 -3.55 -27.56
C LYS A 176 -7.95 -3.05 -29.00
N ALA A 177 -7.24 -1.97 -29.36
CA ALA A 177 -7.26 -1.45 -30.72
C ALA A 177 -6.44 -2.29 -31.70
N THR A 178 -5.32 -2.87 -31.25
CA THR A 178 -4.49 -3.77 -32.08
C THR A 178 -5.07 -5.17 -32.24
N GLU A 179 -5.83 -5.67 -31.26
CA GLU A 179 -6.52 -6.99 -31.34
C GLU A 179 -7.79 -6.98 -32.21
N VAL A 180 -8.35 -5.80 -32.55
CA VAL A 180 -9.64 -5.67 -33.27
C VAL A 180 -9.46 -5.43 -34.78
N THR A 181 -8.24 -5.42 -35.33
CA THR A 181 -8.08 -5.41 -36.80
C THR A 181 -8.46 -6.79 -37.36
N PRO A 182 -9.58 -6.96 -38.07
CA PRO A 182 -9.99 -8.28 -38.54
C PRO A 182 -9.06 -8.73 -39.66
N LYS A 183 -8.47 -9.92 -39.53
CA LYS A 183 -8.03 -10.70 -40.69
C LYS A 183 -9.28 -11.03 -41.50
N ASN A 184 -9.68 -10.18 -42.44
CA ASN A 184 -10.61 -10.53 -43.52
C ASN A 184 -10.45 -9.58 -44.72
N LYS A 185 -9.55 -9.99 -45.63
CA LYS A 185 -9.51 -9.73 -47.08
C LYS A 185 -8.29 -10.55 -47.56
N ILE A 186 -8.36 -11.57 -48.42
CA ILE A 186 -9.25 -11.81 -49.56
C ILE A 186 -9.42 -13.34 -49.72
N GLU A 187 -10.66 -13.76 -49.94
CA GLU A 187 -11.05 -15.07 -50.46
C GLU A 187 -10.57 -15.24 -51.91
N GLY A 188 -10.19 -16.47 -52.26
CA GLY A 188 -10.52 -17.06 -53.55
C GLY A 188 -9.65 -16.69 -54.75
N GLU A 189 -8.77 -17.61 -55.13
CA GLU A 189 -8.61 -17.99 -56.53
C GLU A 189 -8.22 -19.48 -56.59
N GLN A 190 -9.24 -20.31 -56.81
CA GLN A 190 -9.08 -21.67 -57.32
C GLN A 190 -9.06 -21.60 -58.85
N LYS A 191 -8.11 -22.36 -59.42
CA LYS A 191 -8.22 -23.12 -60.68
C LYS A 191 -8.47 -22.34 -61.97
N ASP A 192 -7.50 -22.44 -62.87
CA ASP A 192 -7.66 -23.16 -64.14
C ASP A 192 -6.40 -23.99 -64.42
#